data_AF-A0AAV6K5S0-F1
#
_entry.id   AF-A0AAV6K5S0-F1
#
_cell.length_a   1.000
_cell.length_b   1.000
_cell.length_c   1.000
_cell.angle_alpha   90.00
_cell.angle_beta   90.00
_cell.angle_gamma   90.00
#
_symmetry.space_group_name_H-M   'P 1'
#
loop_
_entity.id
_entity.type
_entity.pdbx_description
1 polymer ?
#
loop_
_entity_poly.entity_id
_entity_poly.type
_entity_poly.pdbx_seq_one_letter_code
_entity_poly.pdbx_strand_id
1 'polypeptide(L)'
;MAKPVSIEVYNPNGKYRVISTKSMPGTRWINLLIEQDCRVEICTQKKTILSVEDIIALIGAKCDGVIGQLTEDWGETLFSALSRAGGKAFSNMAVGYNNVDVNAATKYGVAVGNTPGVLTETTAELAASLSLAAARRIVEADEFMRAGLYDGYVNVDFTVLFITYGQFLKANGEQPVTWKRASSMEEVLQEADVISLHPILDKTTYHLINKESLSKMKKEAILINCSRGPVVDEVALVKHLKENPMFRVGLDVFEDEPYMKPGLADMKNAIVVPHIASASKWTREGMATLAALNVLGKIKGYPVWSDPNRIEPFLNENAPPPAASPSIVNAKALGLPESKL
;
A
#
# COMPACT_ATOMS: atom_id res chain seq x y z
N MET A 1 -26.62 -16.17 20.38
CA MET A 1 -25.31 -15.58 20.73
C MET A 1 -24.39 -15.75 19.52
N ALA A 2 -23.74 -14.69 19.05
CA ALA A 2 -22.73 -14.80 18.01
C ALA A 2 -21.60 -15.72 18.51
N LYS A 3 -21.03 -16.55 17.63
CA LYS A 3 -19.88 -17.39 18.00
C LYS A 3 -18.71 -16.48 18.45
N PRO A 4 -17.99 -16.82 19.53
CA PRO A 4 -16.84 -16.04 19.95
C PRO A 4 -15.79 -15.99 18.83
N VAL A 5 -15.26 -14.81 18.57
CA VAL A 5 -14.18 -14.60 17.59
C VAL A 5 -12.92 -15.29 18.11
N SER A 6 -12.29 -16.11 17.28
CA SER A 6 -11.07 -16.83 17.65
C SER A 6 -9.90 -15.84 17.75
N ILE A 7 -9.19 -15.87 18.87
CA ILE A 7 -8.07 -14.97 19.16
C ILE A 7 -6.86 -15.71 19.72
N GLU A 8 -5.69 -15.15 19.49
CA GLU A 8 -4.45 -15.46 20.17
C GLU A 8 -4.09 -14.31 21.12
N VAL A 9 -3.59 -14.60 22.32
CA VAL A 9 -3.35 -13.59 23.37
C VAL A 9 -1.90 -13.60 23.81
N TYR A 10 -1.28 -12.42 23.81
CA TYR A 10 0.07 -12.17 24.31
C TYR A 10 -0.02 -11.21 25.51
N ASN A 11 0.80 -11.45 26.54
CA ASN A 11 0.78 -10.74 27.82
C ASN A 11 -0.65 -10.61 28.42
N PRO A 12 -1.29 -11.72 28.82
CA PRO A 12 -2.70 -11.74 29.23
C PRO A 12 -3.03 -10.83 30.43
N ASN A 13 -2.03 -10.48 31.24
CA ASN A 13 -2.17 -9.62 32.42
C ASN A 13 -1.82 -8.16 32.14
N GLY A 14 -1.52 -7.80 30.89
CA GLY A 14 -1.14 -6.43 30.53
C GLY A 14 -2.24 -5.42 30.85
N LYS A 15 -1.83 -4.26 31.38
CA LYS A 15 -2.73 -3.18 31.81
C LYS A 15 -3.56 -2.59 30.67
N TYR A 16 -2.95 -2.42 29.49
CA TYR A 16 -3.57 -1.80 28.32
C TYR A 16 -3.98 -2.87 27.31
N ARG A 17 -5.21 -2.83 26.80
CA ARG A 17 -5.70 -3.83 25.84
C ARG A 17 -5.60 -3.31 24.41
N VAL A 18 -4.76 -3.95 23.61
CA VAL A 18 -4.61 -3.66 22.17
C VAL A 18 -5.08 -4.87 21.40
N ILE A 19 -5.95 -4.66 20.41
CA ILE A 19 -6.38 -5.72 19.51
C ILE A 19 -5.82 -5.51 18.11
N SER A 20 -5.53 -6.59 17.41
CA SER A 20 -5.28 -6.58 15.97
C SER A 20 -6.33 -7.43 15.25
N THR A 21 -6.96 -6.84 14.23
CA THR A 21 -8.02 -7.53 13.46
C THR A 21 -7.47 -8.67 12.60
N LYS A 22 -6.15 -8.76 12.42
CA LYS A 22 -5.44 -9.84 11.72
C LYS A 22 -4.09 -10.12 12.36
N SER A 23 -3.57 -11.32 12.13
CA SER A 23 -2.13 -11.55 12.27
C SER A 23 -1.35 -10.68 11.27
N MET A 24 -0.29 -10.03 11.75
CA MET A 24 0.60 -9.20 10.94
C MET A 24 2.01 -9.81 10.91
N PRO A 25 2.79 -9.62 9.84
CA PRO A 25 4.14 -10.19 9.74
C PRO A 25 5.08 -9.74 10.86
N GLY A 26 5.97 -10.67 11.26
CA GLY A 26 6.97 -10.46 12.30
C GLY A 26 6.39 -10.43 13.72
N THR A 27 7.28 -10.47 14.71
CA THR A 27 6.92 -10.45 16.15
C THR A 27 7.34 -9.17 16.86
N ARG A 28 8.16 -8.32 16.22
CA ARG A 28 8.68 -7.08 16.82
C ARG A 28 7.58 -6.16 17.33
N TRP A 29 6.52 -5.97 16.55
CA TRP A 29 5.39 -5.12 16.93
C TRP A 29 4.64 -5.65 18.16
N ILE A 30 4.56 -6.98 18.34
CA ILE A 30 4.01 -7.62 19.54
C ILE A 30 4.93 -7.34 20.72
N ASN A 31 6.24 -7.59 20.55
CA ASN A 31 7.25 -7.39 21.59
C ASN A 31 7.27 -5.95 22.13
N LEU A 32 7.23 -4.95 21.23
CA LEU A 32 7.16 -3.53 21.61
C LEU A 32 5.92 -3.18 22.44
N LEU A 33 4.77 -3.82 22.15
CA LEU A 33 3.54 -3.61 22.91
C LEU A 33 3.59 -4.30 24.29
N ILE A 34 4.03 -5.56 24.35
CA ILE A 34 4.08 -6.31 25.61
C ILE A 34 5.10 -5.72 26.59
N GLU A 35 6.25 -5.25 26.10
CA GLU A 35 7.27 -4.55 26.90
C GLU A 35 6.72 -3.27 27.54
N GLN A 36 5.65 -2.73 26.97
CA GLN A 36 4.96 -1.54 27.44
C GLN A 36 3.66 -1.85 28.20
N ASP A 37 3.55 -3.07 28.73
CA ASP A 37 2.44 -3.53 29.57
C ASP A 37 1.10 -3.56 28.80
N CYS A 38 1.16 -3.86 27.50
CA CYS A 38 -0.04 -4.11 26.71
C CYS A 38 -0.35 -5.61 26.66
N ARG A 39 -1.61 -5.96 26.91
CA ARG A 39 -2.22 -7.21 26.49
C ARG A 39 -2.56 -7.10 25.01
N VAL A 40 -1.98 -7.95 24.18
CA VAL A 40 -2.19 -7.96 22.73
C VAL A 40 -3.08 -9.13 22.36
N GLU A 41 -4.20 -8.87 21.70
CA GLU A 41 -5.11 -9.91 21.20
C GLU A 41 -5.17 -9.86 19.67
N ILE A 42 -4.90 -10.99 19.03
CA ILE A 42 -4.80 -11.09 17.59
C ILE A 42 -5.91 -12.00 17.09
N CYS A 43 -6.77 -11.49 16.21
CA CYS A 43 -7.80 -12.32 15.59
C CYS A 43 -7.17 -13.38 14.67
N THR A 44 -7.58 -14.64 14.85
CA THR A 44 -7.09 -15.79 14.07
C THR A 44 -8.13 -16.34 13.10
N GLN A 45 -9.25 -15.62 12.90
CA GLN A 45 -10.25 -16.02 11.92
C GLN A 45 -9.66 -16.00 10.50
N LYS A 46 -9.88 -17.08 9.75
CA LYS A 46 -9.44 -17.24 8.36
C LYS A 46 -10.26 -16.44 7.33
N LYS A 47 -11.31 -15.72 7.76
CA LYS A 47 -12.08 -14.84 6.86
C LYS A 47 -11.14 -13.83 6.22
N THR A 48 -11.33 -13.45 4.96
CA THR A 48 -10.51 -12.41 4.32
C THR A 48 -10.76 -11.06 5.00
N ILE A 49 -12.03 -10.67 5.13
CA ILE A 49 -12.46 -9.41 5.75
C ILE A 49 -13.37 -9.74 6.95
N LEU A 50 -13.17 -9.08 8.09
CA LEU A 50 -14.03 -9.23 9.25
C LEU A 50 -15.30 -8.39 9.08
N SER A 51 -16.43 -8.90 9.60
CA SER A 51 -17.66 -8.11 9.66
C SER A 51 -17.57 -7.03 10.74
N VAL A 52 -18.40 -5.99 10.62
CA VAL A 52 -18.53 -4.95 11.65
C VAL A 52 -18.87 -5.58 13.00
N GLU A 53 -19.74 -6.59 13.02
CA GLU A 53 -20.14 -7.32 14.21
C GLU A 53 -18.97 -8.10 14.84
N ASP A 54 -18.14 -8.76 14.02
CA ASP A 54 -16.95 -9.46 14.49
C ASP A 54 -15.94 -8.46 15.11
N ILE A 55 -15.75 -7.29 14.50
CA ILE A 55 -14.84 -6.25 15.01
C ILE A 55 -15.39 -5.67 16.32
N ILE A 56 -16.69 -5.40 16.43
CA ILE A 56 -17.31 -4.94 17.68
C ILE A 56 -17.16 -6.00 18.78
N ALA A 57 -17.33 -7.29 18.45
CA ALA A 57 -17.12 -8.38 19.39
C ALA A 57 -15.66 -8.44 19.87
N LEU A 58 -14.69 -8.20 18.98
CA LEU A 58 -13.27 -8.08 19.34
C LEU A 58 -12.99 -6.85 20.22
N ILE A 59 -13.59 -5.70 19.92
CA ILE A 59 -13.44 -4.49 20.76
C ILE A 59 -13.97 -4.77 22.17
N GLY A 60 -15.14 -5.38 22.28
CA GLY A 60 -15.74 -5.73 23.57
C GLY A 60 -16.02 -4.51 24.47
N ALA A 61 -16.03 -4.72 25.78
CA ALA A 61 -16.35 -3.66 26.74
C ALA A 61 -15.17 -2.74 27.11
N LYS A 62 -13.93 -3.19 26.87
CA LYS A 62 -12.70 -2.44 27.16
C LYS A 62 -11.68 -2.67 26.06
N CYS A 63 -11.20 -1.61 25.43
CA CYS A 63 -10.15 -1.67 24.41
C CYS A 63 -9.44 -0.32 24.38
N ASP A 64 -8.12 -0.30 24.54
CA ASP A 64 -7.32 0.94 24.54
C ASP A 64 -6.91 1.34 23.11
N GLY A 65 -6.77 0.38 22.20
CA GLY A 65 -6.56 0.67 20.78
C GLY A 65 -6.67 -0.54 19.85
N VAL A 66 -6.79 -0.25 18.56
CA VAL A 66 -7.04 -1.24 17.51
C VAL A 66 -6.04 -1.06 16.36
N ILE A 67 -5.50 -2.16 15.86
CA ILE A 67 -4.76 -2.19 14.60
C ILE A 67 -5.62 -2.89 13.55
N GLY A 68 -6.00 -2.17 12.49
CA GLY A 68 -6.87 -2.65 11.43
C GLY A 68 -6.18 -2.82 10.08
N GLN A 69 -6.91 -3.39 9.13
CA GLN A 69 -6.43 -3.60 7.75
C GLN A 69 -7.08 -2.63 6.77
N LEU A 70 -6.41 -2.43 5.62
CA LEU A 70 -6.90 -1.57 4.54
C LEU A 70 -8.22 -2.05 3.90
N THR A 71 -8.58 -3.33 4.11
CA THR A 71 -9.79 -3.96 3.57
C THR A 71 -11.01 -3.80 4.49
N GLU A 72 -10.86 -3.17 5.65
CA GLU A 72 -11.92 -3.02 6.64
C GLU A 72 -12.44 -1.58 6.64
N ASP A 73 -13.75 -1.40 6.41
CA ASP A 73 -14.37 -0.08 6.40
C ASP A 73 -14.60 0.43 7.83
N TRP A 74 -13.83 1.43 8.23
CA TRP A 74 -13.89 2.06 9.53
C TRP A 74 -14.71 3.35 9.50
N GLY A 75 -15.99 3.25 9.86
CA GLY A 75 -16.93 4.36 9.94
C GLY A 75 -17.46 4.64 11.35
N GLU A 76 -18.50 5.48 11.43
CA GLU A 76 -19.18 5.93 12.66
C GLU A 76 -19.43 4.79 13.67
N THR A 77 -19.98 3.67 13.21
CA THR A 77 -20.35 2.53 14.07
C THR A 77 -19.14 1.95 14.82
N LEU A 78 -18.03 1.72 14.11
CA LEU A 78 -16.82 1.13 14.70
C LEU A 78 -16.09 2.13 15.60
N PHE A 79 -15.99 3.40 15.19
CA PHE A 79 -15.36 4.42 16.04
C PHE A 79 -16.17 4.73 17.29
N SER A 80 -17.50 4.74 17.21
CA SER A 80 -18.37 4.84 18.37
C SER A 80 -18.17 3.66 19.33
N ALA A 81 -18.11 2.43 18.81
CA ALA A 81 -17.86 1.24 19.63
C ALA A 81 -16.49 1.29 20.33
N LEU A 82 -15.43 1.65 19.59
CA LEU A 82 -14.09 1.77 20.14
C LEU A 82 -14.00 2.84 21.23
N SER A 83 -14.57 4.03 20.98
CA SER A 83 -14.61 5.13 21.95
C SER A 83 -15.37 4.75 23.23
N ARG A 84 -16.52 4.08 23.12
CA ARG A 84 -17.27 3.55 24.27
C ARG A 84 -16.49 2.53 25.09
N ALA A 85 -15.60 1.76 24.45
CA ALA A 85 -14.72 0.81 25.11
C ALA A 85 -13.47 1.47 25.74
N GLY A 86 -13.35 2.81 25.68
CA GLY A 86 -12.20 3.56 26.20
C GLY A 86 -11.03 3.70 25.22
N GLY A 87 -11.25 3.40 23.94
CA GLY A 87 -10.22 3.39 22.92
C GLY A 87 -9.71 4.77 22.57
N LYS A 88 -8.39 4.89 22.48
CA LYS A 88 -7.68 6.16 22.20
C LYS A 88 -7.15 6.24 20.78
N ALA A 89 -6.93 5.09 20.14
CA ALA A 89 -6.32 5.03 18.82
C ALA A 89 -6.79 3.85 17.98
N PHE A 90 -6.89 4.12 16.69
CA PHE A 90 -6.98 3.12 15.63
C PHE A 90 -5.79 3.34 14.70
N SER A 91 -5.06 2.30 14.33
CA SER A 91 -4.02 2.40 13.29
C SER A 91 -4.33 1.47 12.13
N ASN A 92 -4.42 2.05 10.93
CA ASN A 92 -4.54 1.31 9.68
C ASN A 92 -3.15 0.79 9.27
N MET A 93 -3.01 -0.51 9.02
CA MET A 93 -1.78 -1.10 8.47
C MET A 93 -1.70 -0.85 6.96
N ALA A 94 -1.67 0.43 6.56
CA ALA A 94 -1.52 0.88 5.18
C ALA A 94 -1.15 2.37 5.14
N VAL A 95 -0.66 2.84 3.99
CA VAL A 95 -0.42 4.27 3.72
C VAL A 95 -1.73 4.99 3.43
N GLY A 96 -2.46 4.52 2.42
CA GLY A 96 -3.78 5.05 2.09
C GLY A 96 -4.81 4.61 3.13
N TYR A 97 -5.73 5.51 3.44
CA TYR A 97 -6.75 5.34 4.47
C TYR A 97 -8.15 5.67 3.93
N ASN A 98 -8.38 5.42 2.63
CA ASN A 98 -9.68 5.62 1.98
C ASN A 98 -10.81 4.82 2.65
N ASN A 99 -10.47 3.70 3.29
CA ASN A 99 -11.35 2.85 4.08
C ASN A 99 -11.68 3.43 5.47
N VAL A 100 -11.17 4.61 5.83
CA VAL A 100 -11.27 5.17 7.18
C VAL A 100 -11.95 6.54 7.16
N ASP A 101 -13.09 6.65 7.84
CA ASP A 101 -13.75 7.93 8.10
C ASP A 101 -13.04 8.67 9.23
N VAL A 102 -12.07 9.49 8.84
CA VAL A 102 -11.26 10.31 9.76
C VAL A 102 -12.11 11.34 10.52
N ASN A 103 -13.21 11.82 9.94
CA ASN A 103 -14.09 12.78 10.60
C ASN A 103 -14.89 12.09 11.72
N ALA A 104 -15.42 10.90 11.47
CA ALA A 104 -16.06 10.09 12.49
C ALA A 104 -15.08 9.77 13.64
N ALA A 105 -13.85 9.33 13.32
CA ALA A 105 -12.83 9.07 14.33
C ALA A 105 -12.55 10.31 15.20
N THR A 106 -12.42 11.48 14.58
CA THR A 106 -12.17 12.76 15.24
C THR A 106 -13.34 13.14 16.16
N LYS A 107 -14.58 12.98 15.69
CA LYS A 107 -15.81 13.21 16.49
C LYS A 107 -15.82 12.39 17.78
N TYR A 108 -15.28 11.17 17.73
CA TYR A 108 -15.20 10.26 18.87
C TYR A 108 -13.89 10.35 19.68
N GLY A 109 -13.01 11.31 19.36
CA GLY A 109 -11.74 11.52 20.04
C GLY A 109 -10.71 10.41 19.80
N VAL A 110 -10.89 9.60 18.76
CA VAL A 110 -9.99 8.50 18.40
C VAL A 110 -8.94 9.00 17.42
N ALA A 111 -7.67 8.85 17.79
CA ALA A 111 -6.56 9.15 16.91
C ALA A 111 -6.43 8.08 15.82
N VAL A 112 -6.26 8.49 14.56
CA VAL A 112 -6.12 7.59 13.42
C VAL A 112 -4.66 7.59 12.95
N GLY A 113 -4.01 6.44 12.98
CA GLY A 113 -2.67 6.23 12.47
C GLY A 113 -2.64 5.51 11.11
N ASN A 114 -1.58 5.74 10.35
CA ASN A 114 -1.26 5.04 9.10
C ASN A 114 0.26 4.76 9.03
N THR A 115 0.75 4.14 7.95
CA THR A 115 2.16 3.69 7.83
C THR A 115 2.93 4.27 6.61
N PRO A 116 3.07 5.61 6.47
CA PRO A 116 3.86 6.26 5.42
C PRO A 116 5.37 5.98 5.51
N GLY A 117 6.10 6.32 4.45
CA GLY A 117 7.56 6.15 4.34
C GLY A 117 8.02 4.72 4.07
N VAL A 118 7.63 3.75 4.92
CA VAL A 118 8.20 2.39 4.99
C VAL A 118 8.09 1.52 3.72
N LEU A 119 7.14 1.83 2.84
CA LEU A 119 6.88 1.04 1.62
C LEU A 119 7.26 1.75 0.32
N THR A 120 7.86 2.94 0.41
CA THR A 120 8.17 3.79 -0.75
C THR A 120 9.12 3.09 -1.72
N GLU A 121 10.22 2.56 -1.20
CA GLU A 121 11.26 1.91 -2.01
C GLU A 121 10.73 0.62 -2.64
N THR A 122 10.12 -0.29 -1.86
CA THR A 122 9.60 -1.56 -2.38
C THR A 122 8.49 -1.37 -3.42
N THR A 123 7.65 -0.33 -3.26
CA THR A 123 6.65 0.03 -4.28
C THR A 123 7.31 0.50 -5.58
N ALA A 124 8.37 1.32 -5.48
CA ALA A 124 9.13 1.77 -6.64
C ALA A 124 9.88 0.61 -7.34
N GLU A 125 10.45 -0.31 -6.56
CA GLU A 125 11.10 -1.53 -7.06
C GLU A 125 10.13 -2.41 -7.85
N LEU A 126 8.90 -2.61 -7.33
CA LEU A 126 7.89 -3.37 -8.07
C LEU A 126 7.46 -2.64 -9.35
N ALA A 127 7.26 -1.32 -9.30
CA ALA A 127 6.90 -0.54 -10.48
C ALA A 127 7.98 -0.63 -11.59
N ALA A 128 9.26 -0.52 -11.21
CA ALA A 128 10.38 -0.72 -12.13
C ALA A 128 10.42 -2.16 -12.68
N SER A 129 10.18 -3.15 -11.82
CA SER A 129 10.14 -4.57 -12.20
C SER A 129 9.02 -4.86 -13.18
N LEU A 130 7.80 -4.34 -12.93
CA LEU A 130 6.66 -4.47 -13.84
C LEU A 130 6.91 -3.75 -15.17
N SER A 131 7.55 -2.58 -15.14
CA SER A 131 7.95 -1.86 -16.36
C SER A 131 8.86 -2.71 -17.24
N LEU A 132 9.93 -3.26 -16.64
CA LEU A 132 10.88 -4.11 -17.35
C LEU A 132 10.25 -5.43 -17.79
N ALA A 133 9.42 -6.05 -16.94
CA ALA A 133 8.74 -7.28 -17.27
C ALA A 133 7.78 -7.10 -18.45
N ALA A 134 6.98 -6.03 -18.46
CA ALA A 134 6.06 -5.72 -19.53
C ALA A 134 6.80 -5.35 -20.81
N ALA A 135 7.80 -4.47 -20.73
CA ALA A 135 8.60 -4.05 -21.88
C ALA A 135 9.30 -5.22 -22.57
N ARG A 136 9.75 -6.20 -21.79
CA ARG A 136 10.59 -7.31 -22.26
C ARG A 136 9.85 -8.64 -22.36
N ARG A 137 8.53 -8.66 -22.17
CA ARG A 137 7.70 -9.87 -22.25
C ARG A 137 8.22 -10.99 -21.34
N ILE A 138 8.67 -10.66 -20.12
CA ILE A 138 9.39 -11.61 -19.25
C ILE A 138 8.50 -12.80 -18.89
N VAL A 139 7.22 -12.56 -18.63
CA VAL A 139 6.27 -13.62 -18.24
C VAL A 139 6.03 -14.57 -19.42
N GLU A 140 5.76 -14.02 -20.60
CA GLU A 140 5.54 -14.80 -21.81
C GLU A 140 6.81 -15.55 -22.24
N ALA A 141 7.98 -14.97 -22.04
CA ALA A 141 9.27 -15.63 -22.29
C ALA A 141 9.49 -16.80 -21.32
N ASP A 142 9.15 -16.66 -20.03
CA ASP A 142 9.20 -17.76 -19.06
C ASP A 142 8.24 -18.89 -19.45
N GLU A 143 7.00 -18.58 -19.82
CA GLU A 143 6.03 -19.57 -20.33
C GLU A 143 6.53 -20.28 -21.59
N PHE A 144 7.07 -19.53 -22.56
CA PHE A 144 7.65 -20.06 -23.80
C PHE A 144 8.79 -21.04 -23.52
N MET A 145 9.70 -20.68 -22.60
CA MET A 145 10.80 -21.55 -22.17
C MET A 145 10.28 -22.81 -21.48
N ARG A 146 9.31 -22.69 -20.56
CA ARG A 146 8.73 -23.83 -19.82
C ARG A 146 7.93 -24.78 -20.71
N ALA A 147 7.31 -24.27 -21.77
CA ALA A 147 6.59 -25.07 -22.76
C ALA A 147 7.53 -25.88 -23.69
N GLY A 148 8.85 -25.73 -23.56
CA GLY A 148 9.84 -26.41 -24.41
C GLY A 148 9.84 -25.90 -25.85
N LEU A 149 9.30 -24.71 -26.09
CA LEU A 149 9.21 -24.11 -27.43
C LEU A 149 10.51 -23.44 -27.88
N TYR A 150 11.51 -23.40 -27.00
CA TYR A 150 12.82 -22.86 -27.29
C TYR A 150 13.67 -23.87 -28.08
N ASP A 151 13.77 -23.66 -29.39
CA ASP A 151 14.54 -24.49 -30.32
C ASP A 151 15.89 -23.84 -30.72
N GLY A 152 16.41 -22.96 -29.87
CA GLY A 152 17.70 -22.28 -30.07
C GLY A 152 17.60 -20.79 -30.43
N TYR A 153 18.76 -20.21 -30.75
CA TYR A 153 18.95 -18.76 -30.88
C TYR A 153 18.24 -18.21 -32.13
N VAL A 154 17.24 -17.35 -31.93
CA VAL A 154 16.57 -16.59 -32.99
C VAL A 154 16.87 -15.12 -32.74
N ASN A 155 17.39 -14.41 -33.75
CA ASN A 155 17.64 -12.97 -33.66
C ASN A 155 16.32 -12.20 -33.59
N VAL A 156 16.09 -11.51 -32.48
CA VAL A 156 15.05 -10.48 -32.35
C VAL A 156 15.57 -9.36 -31.46
N ASP A 157 15.65 -8.17 -32.04
CA ASP A 157 16.18 -6.92 -31.50
C ASP A 157 15.13 -6.19 -30.64
N PHE A 158 15.51 -5.71 -29.44
CA PHE A 158 14.66 -4.89 -28.55
C PHE A 158 15.48 -4.17 -27.47
N THR A 159 15.72 -2.87 -27.64
CA THR A 159 15.66 -1.78 -26.64
C THR A 159 16.00 -2.11 -25.18
N VAL A 160 17.07 -2.87 -24.92
CA VAL A 160 17.62 -3.12 -23.57
C VAL A 160 18.63 -2.08 -23.16
N LEU A 161 19.19 -1.35 -24.11
CA LEU A 161 20.43 -0.67 -23.82
C LEU A 161 20.24 0.70 -23.15
N PHE A 162 19.12 1.42 -23.25
CA PHE A 162 19.07 2.87 -22.97
C PHE A 162 19.70 3.40 -21.67
N ILE A 163 19.65 2.69 -20.53
CA ILE A 163 20.27 3.16 -19.27
C ILE A 163 21.72 2.68 -19.13
N THR A 164 22.03 1.45 -19.57
CA THR A 164 23.41 0.95 -19.74
C THR A 164 24.18 1.75 -20.80
N TYR A 165 23.50 2.17 -21.86
CA TYR A 165 23.86 3.16 -22.88
C TYR A 165 24.09 4.49 -22.17
N GLY A 166 23.19 5.01 -21.33
CA GLY A 166 23.43 6.27 -20.59
C GLY A 166 24.75 6.34 -19.78
N GLN A 167 25.23 5.21 -19.25
CA GLN A 167 26.51 5.14 -18.52
C GLN A 167 27.70 4.74 -19.43
N PHE A 168 27.48 3.92 -20.47
CA PHE A 168 28.44 3.62 -21.54
C PHE A 168 28.75 4.85 -22.41
N LEU A 169 27.73 5.62 -22.76
CA LEU A 169 27.78 6.89 -23.46
C LEU A 169 28.67 7.87 -22.69
N LYS A 170 28.36 8.10 -21.41
CA LYS A 170 29.18 8.96 -20.54
C LYS A 170 30.64 8.50 -20.44
N ALA A 171 30.90 7.20 -20.47
CA ALA A 171 32.25 6.64 -20.39
C ALA A 171 33.02 6.63 -21.73
N ASN A 172 32.35 6.82 -22.88
CA ASN A 172 32.94 6.86 -24.23
C ASN A 172 32.81 8.23 -24.94
N GLY A 173 32.31 9.27 -24.26
CA GLY A 173 32.21 10.64 -24.79
C GLY A 173 30.84 11.08 -25.31
N GLU A 174 29.77 10.39 -24.94
CA GLU A 174 28.39 10.65 -25.36
C GLU A 174 27.45 11.00 -24.15
N GLN A 175 26.18 11.40 -24.38
CA GLN A 175 25.33 12.15 -23.43
C GLN A 175 24.41 11.31 -22.48
N PRO A 176 24.05 11.78 -21.26
CA PRO A 176 23.25 11.02 -20.27
C PRO A 176 21.72 11.14 -20.40
N VAL A 177 21.00 10.29 -19.64
CA VAL A 177 19.53 10.34 -19.45
C VAL A 177 19.12 11.66 -18.79
N THR A 178 18.09 12.30 -19.34
CA THR A 178 17.54 13.59 -18.89
C THR A 178 16.15 13.40 -18.27
N TRP A 179 15.74 14.34 -17.41
CA TRP A 179 14.37 14.45 -16.93
C TRP A 179 13.89 15.87 -17.14
N LYS A 180 12.59 16.01 -17.41
CA LYS A 180 11.91 17.29 -17.61
C LYS A 180 10.64 17.28 -16.77
N ARG A 181 10.40 18.33 -15.99
CA ARG A 181 9.09 18.55 -15.39
C ARG A 181 8.14 18.98 -16.49
N ALA A 182 7.25 18.08 -16.90
CA ALA A 182 6.20 18.41 -17.86
C ALA A 182 5.31 19.53 -17.30
N SER A 183 4.82 20.37 -18.20
CA SER A 183 3.92 21.49 -17.90
C SER A 183 2.48 21.01 -17.60
N SER A 184 2.11 19.81 -18.07
CA SER A 184 0.81 19.19 -17.86
C SER A 184 0.87 17.67 -17.91
N MET A 185 -0.20 17.00 -17.44
CA MET A 185 -0.35 15.55 -17.60
C MET A 185 -0.47 15.16 -19.08
N GLU A 186 -1.16 15.96 -19.89
CA GLU A 186 -1.36 15.69 -21.32
C GLU A 186 -0.03 15.61 -22.08
N GLU A 187 0.92 16.49 -21.76
CA GLU A 187 2.28 16.43 -22.29
C GLU A 187 2.97 15.10 -21.92
N VAL A 188 2.83 14.64 -20.67
CA VAL A 188 3.38 13.34 -20.26
C VAL A 188 2.75 12.20 -21.05
N LEU A 189 1.42 12.20 -21.19
CA LEU A 189 0.70 11.13 -21.90
C LEU A 189 1.14 11.03 -23.36
N GLN A 190 1.36 12.17 -24.03
CA GLN A 190 1.74 12.22 -25.44
C GLN A 190 3.23 11.88 -25.68
N GLU A 191 4.12 12.31 -24.78
CA GLU A 191 5.57 12.17 -24.97
C GLU A 191 6.13 10.85 -24.42
N ALA A 192 5.56 10.30 -23.35
CA ALA A 192 6.15 9.17 -22.64
C ALA A 192 5.95 7.83 -23.34
N ASP A 193 7.01 7.02 -23.37
CA ASP A 193 6.94 5.61 -23.78
C ASP A 193 6.53 4.69 -22.62
N VAL A 194 6.83 5.10 -21.39
CA VAL A 194 6.48 4.41 -20.15
C VAL A 194 5.88 5.41 -19.17
N ILE A 195 4.69 5.11 -18.66
CA ILE A 195 3.94 5.93 -17.72
C ILE A 195 3.69 5.10 -16.46
N SER A 196 4.09 5.60 -15.29
CA SER A 196 3.86 4.92 -14.01
C SER A 196 3.04 5.80 -13.07
N LEU A 197 1.96 5.25 -12.52
CA LEU A 197 1.00 5.96 -11.69
C LEU A 197 1.34 5.79 -10.20
N HIS A 198 1.58 6.92 -9.53
CA HIS A 198 1.77 7.00 -8.08
C HIS A 198 0.92 8.08 -7.36
N PRO A 199 -0.29 8.45 -7.83
CA PRO A 199 -1.11 9.41 -7.11
C PRO A 199 -1.73 8.82 -5.84
N ILE A 200 -2.12 9.70 -4.92
CA ILE A 200 -3.12 9.37 -3.89
C ILE A 200 -4.48 9.30 -4.59
N LEU A 201 -5.33 8.33 -4.24
CA LEU A 201 -6.70 8.27 -4.74
C LEU A 201 -7.61 9.25 -3.99
N ASP A 202 -8.15 10.22 -4.72
CA ASP A 202 -9.20 11.15 -4.31
C ASP A 202 -10.08 11.50 -5.51
N LYS A 203 -10.97 12.49 -5.36
CA LYS A 203 -11.91 12.88 -6.43
C LYS A 203 -11.21 13.40 -7.70
N THR A 204 -10.00 13.93 -7.58
CA THR A 204 -9.22 14.50 -8.70
C THR A 204 -8.42 13.44 -9.44
N THR A 205 -8.16 12.30 -8.81
CA THR A 205 -7.36 11.20 -9.38
C THR A 205 -8.19 9.95 -9.67
N TYR A 206 -9.47 9.93 -9.30
CA TYR A 206 -10.43 8.92 -9.72
C TYR A 206 -10.58 8.95 -11.25
N HIS A 207 -10.34 7.80 -11.90
CA HIS A 207 -10.33 7.64 -13.35
C HIS A 207 -9.45 8.68 -14.06
N LEU A 208 -8.32 9.04 -13.43
CA LEU A 208 -7.29 9.90 -14.02
C LEU A 208 -6.86 9.36 -15.40
N ILE A 209 -6.71 8.03 -15.49
CA ILE A 209 -6.54 7.32 -16.76
C ILE A 209 -7.88 6.75 -17.17
N ASN A 210 -8.61 7.50 -18.00
CA ASN A 210 -9.86 7.10 -18.62
C ASN A 210 -9.68 6.92 -20.14
N LYS A 211 -10.78 6.63 -20.86
CA LYS A 211 -10.78 6.48 -22.31
C LYS A 211 -10.10 7.64 -23.06
N GLU A 212 -10.35 8.88 -22.64
CA GLU A 212 -9.74 10.06 -23.27
C GLU A 212 -8.23 10.08 -23.01
N SER A 213 -7.80 9.91 -21.75
CA SER A 213 -6.39 9.86 -21.39
C SER A 213 -5.64 8.75 -22.14
N LEU A 214 -6.22 7.55 -22.22
CA LEU A 214 -5.65 6.43 -22.97
C LEU A 214 -5.51 6.75 -24.46
N SER A 215 -6.46 7.46 -25.06
CA SER A 215 -6.38 7.85 -26.49
C SER A 215 -5.27 8.83 -26.82
N LYS A 216 -4.74 9.54 -25.80
CA LYS A 216 -3.63 10.49 -25.93
C LYS A 216 -2.27 9.81 -25.81
N MET A 217 -2.22 8.59 -25.30
CA MET A 217 -0.98 7.82 -25.17
C MET A 217 -0.51 7.28 -26.52
N LYS A 218 0.81 7.04 -26.64
CA LYS A 218 1.35 6.30 -27.78
C LYS A 218 0.76 4.89 -27.85
N LYS A 219 0.56 4.36 -29.05
CA LYS A 219 -0.07 3.04 -29.27
C LYS A 219 0.76 1.87 -28.73
N GLU A 220 2.04 2.11 -28.50
CA GLU A 220 3.04 1.19 -27.98
C GLU A 220 3.45 1.48 -26.53
N ALA A 221 2.81 2.47 -25.89
CA ALA A 221 3.16 2.89 -24.54
C ALA A 221 2.95 1.76 -23.52
N ILE A 222 3.69 1.87 -22.41
CA ILE A 222 3.61 0.97 -21.27
C ILE A 222 3.03 1.73 -20.08
N LEU A 223 1.88 1.30 -19.58
CA LEU A 223 1.23 1.91 -18.41
C LEU A 223 1.35 1.03 -17.17
N ILE A 224 1.89 1.57 -16.09
CA ILE A 224 2.08 0.88 -14.81
C ILE A 224 1.18 1.50 -13.74
N ASN A 225 0.48 0.67 -12.97
CA ASN A 225 -0.29 1.13 -11.81
C ASN A 225 0.02 0.28 -10.57
N CYS A 226 0.76 0.88 -9.64
CA CYS A 226 0.98 0.36 -8.28
C CYS A 226 0.38 1.29 -7.21
N SER A 227 -0.57 2.15 -7.59
CA SER A 227 -1.17 3.16 -6.70
C SER A 227 -2.48 2.66 -6.08
N ARG A 228 -3.60 2.89 -6.78
CA ARG A 228 -4.94 2.41 -6.46
C ARG A 228 -5.66 2.05 -7.75
N GLY A 229 -6.47 0.99 -7.71
CA GLY A 229 -7.23 0.51 -8.87
C GLY A 229 -8.08 1.60 -9.53
N PRO A 230 -8.95 2.29 -8.77
CA PRO A 230 -9.84 3.32 -9.31
C PRO A 230 -9.17 4.57 -9.90
N VAL A 231 -7.84 4.65 -9.92
CA VAL A 231 -7.12 5.69 -10.70
C VAL A 231 -7.25 5.43 -12.20
N VAL A 232 -7.49 4.18 -12.60
CA VAL A 232 -7.69 3.77 -13.99
C VAL A 232 -9.14 3.31 -14.16
N ASP A 233 -9.81 3.82 -15.20
CA ASP A 233 -11.06 3.21 -15.69
C ASP A 233 -10.70 1.87 -16.35
N GLU A 234 -10.88 0.79 -15.60
CA GLU A 234 -10.40 -0.53 -15.99
C GLU A 234 -11.20 -1.09 -17.18
N VAL A 235 -12.47 -0.69 -17.34
CA VAL A 235 -13.28 -1.04 -18.52
C VAL A 235 -12.72 -0.37 -19.77
N ALA A 236 -12.38 0.93 -19.69
CA ALA A 236 -11.73 1.63 -20.78
C ALA A 236 -10.36 1.04 -21.11
N LEU A 237 -9.59 0.64 -20.08
CA LEU A 237 -8.28 0.00 -20.25
C LEU A 237 -8.38 -1.33 -21.02
N VAL A 238 -9.30 -2.22 -20.62
CA VAL A 238 -9.51 -3.51 -21.29
C VAL A 238 -9.87 -3.30 -22.77
N LYS A 239 -10.73 -2.31 -23.06
CA LYS A 239 -11.06 -1.97 -24.44
C LYS A 239 -9.82 -1.48 -25.21
N HIS A 240 -9.04 -0.59 -24.61
CA HIS A 240 -7.84 -0.04 -25.23
C HIS A 240 -6.77 -1.10 -25.51
N LEU A 241 -6.56 -2.05 -24.59
CA LEU A 241 -5.62 -3.18 -24.74
C LEU A 241 -6.00 -4.09 -25.92
N LYS A 242 -7.30 -4.33 -26.13
CA LYS A 242 -7.81 -5.12 -27.26
C LYS A 242 -7.59 -4.41 -28.60
N GLU A 243 -7.79 -3.10 -28.63
CA GLU A 243 -7.65 -2.28 -29.85
C GLU A 243 -6.18 -2.01 -30.22
N ASN A 244 -5.26 -2.09 -29.25
CA ASN A 244 -3.84 -1.75 -29.43
C ASN A 244 -2.92 -2.88 -28.93
N PRO A 245 -2.62 -3.90 -29.77
CA PRO A 245 -1.83 -5.06 -29.36
C PRO A 245 -0.38 -4.77 -28.89
N MET A 246 0.14 -3.58 -29.23
CA MET A 246 1.49 -3.13 -28.84
C MET A 246 1.50 -2.30 -27.56
N PHE A 247 0.34 -1.81 -27.11
CA PHE A 247 0.19 -1.14 -25.82
C PHE A 247 0.32 -2.19 -24.72
N ARG A 248 1.01 -1.88 -23.63
CA ARG A 248 1.23 -2.86 -22.54
C ARG A 248 0.90 -2.27 -21.18
N VAL A 249 0.53 -3.13 -20.24
CA VAL A 249 0.27 -2.72 -18.86
C VAL A 249 0.96 -3.60 -17.84
N GLY A 250 1.30 -3.00 -16.70
CA GLY A 250 1.69 -3.68 -15.47
C GLY A 250 0.82 -3.19 -14.32
N LEU A 251 -0.04 -4.05 -13.76
CA LEU A 251 -1.04 -3.67 -12.76
C LEU A 251 -0.82 -4.47 -11.47
N ASP A 252 -0.65 -3.76 -10.36
CA ASP A 252 -0.67 -4.34 -9.01
C ASP A 252 -2.02 -4.18 -8.32
N VAL A 253 -2.89 -3.29 -8.83
CA VAL A 253 -4.14 -2.89 -8.19
C VAL A 253 -5.30 -2.85 -9.18
N PHE A 254 -6.51 -3.14 -8.71
CA PHE A 254 -7.72 -3.27 -9.55
C PHE A 254 -8.90 -2.49 -8.97
N GLU A 255 -9.83 -2.07 -9.82
CA GLU A 255 -10.94 -1.19 -9.40
C GLU A 255 -11.87 -1.86 -8.38
N ASP A 256 -12.16 -3.16 -8.57
CA ASP A 256 -13.07 -3.95 -7.74
C ASP A 256 -12.34 -5.08 -7.00
N GLU A 257 -11.15 -4.81 -6.46
CA GLU A 257 -10.36 -5.82 -5.74
C GLU A 257 -11.21 -6.65 -4.75
N PRO A 258 -11.08 -8.00 -4.76
CA PRO A 258 -10.03 -8.80 -5.40
C PRO A 258 -10.29 -9.18 -6.87
N TYR A 259 -11.32 -8.60 -7.51
CA TYR A 259 -11.72 -8.94 -8.86
C TYR A 259 -11.11 -7.99 -9.90
N MET A 260 -10.83 -8.54 -11.07
CA MET A 260 -10.55 -7.78 -12.29
C MET A 260 -11.83 -7.63 -13.11
N LYS A 261 -11.97 -6.53 -13.84
CA LYS A 261 -13.01 -6.35 -14.86
C LYS A 261 -12.90 -7.44 -15.93
N PRO A 262 -14.04 -7.90 -16.47
CA PRO A 262 -14.05 -8.98 -17.46
C PRO A 262 -13.15 -8.70 -18.67
N GLY A 263 -12.38 -9.71 -19.06
CA GLY A 263 -11.50 -9.67 -20.23
C GLY A 263 -10.08 -9.18 -19.95
N LEU A 264 -9.77 -8.60 -18.78
CA LEU A 264 -8.39 -8.22 -18.43
C LEU A 264 -7.49 -9.46 -18.30
N ALA A 265 -8.00 -10.54 -17.69
CA ALA A 265 -7.26 -11.79 -17.52
C ALA A 265 -6.86 -12.47 -18.84
N ASP A 266 -7.54 -12.17 -19.95
CA ASP A 266 -7.25 -12.74 -21.27
C ASP A 266 -6.20 -11.93 -22.05
N MET A 267 -5.78 -10.76 -21.54
CA MET A 267 -4.91 -9.83 -22.25
C MET A 267 -3.44 -10.26 -22.15
N LYS A 268 -2.90 -10.79 -23.24
CA LYS A 268 -1.47 -11.16 -23.36
C LYS A 268 -0.50 -9.98 -23.30
N ASN A 269 -1.00 -8.75 -23.34
CA ASN A 269 -0.24 -7.52 -23.18
C ASN A 269 -0.47 -6.87 -21.80
N ALA A 270 -1.01 -7.61 -20.84
CA ALA A 270 -1.15 -7.20 -19.45
C ALA A 270 -0.38 -8.14 -18.52
N ILE A 271 0.46 -7.56 -17.66
CA ILE A 271 1.03 -8.24 -16.50
C ILE A 271 0.26 -7.78 -15.29
N VAL A 272 -0.29 -8.72 -14.53
CA VAL A 272 -1.13 -8.45 -13.37
C VAL A 272 -0.58 -9.19 -12.15
N VAL A 273 -0.52 -8.52 -11.00
CA VAL A 273 -0.06 -9.09 -9.73
C VAL A 273 -1.02 -8.67 -8.59
N PRO A 274 -1.17 -9.48 -7.53
CA PRO A 274 -2.28 -9.33 -6.59
C PRO A 274 -1.96 -8.38 -5.42
N HIS A 275 -1.77 -7.09 -5.68
CA HIS A 275 -1.55 -6.04 -4.68
C HIS A 275 -0.38 -6.34 -3.72
N ILE A 276 0.77 -6.62 -4.32
CA ILE A 276 2.01 -7.07 -3.67
C ILE A 276 3.11 -6.00 -3.66
N ALA A 277 2.86 -4.76 -4.07
CA ALA A 277 3.87 -3.67 -4.06
C ALA A 277 4.61 -3.50 -2.74
N SER A 278 3.94 -3.72 -1.61
CA SER A 278 4.54 -3.63 -0.27
C SER A 278 4.95 -4.98 0.31
N ALA A 279 4.80 -6.09 -0.42
CA ALA A 279 4.89 -7.46 0.12
C ALA A 279 6.33 -7.98 0.25
N SER A 280 7.27 -7.14 0.67
CA SER A 280 8.56 -7.60 1.18
C SER A 280 8.47 -7.86 2.69
N LYS A 281 9.27 -8.80 3.20
CA LYS A 281 9.31 -9.10 4.65
C LYS A 281 9.63 -7.83 5.44
N TRP A 282 10.69 -7.14 5.05
CA TRP A 282 11.15 -5.90 5.70
C TRP A 282 10.04 -4.84 5.76
N THR A 283 9.39 -4.55 4.64
CA THR A 283 8.34 -3.53 4.57
C THR A 283 7.13 -3.90 5.40
N ARG A 284 6.64 -5.15 5.32
CA ARG A 284 5.44 -5.57 6.08
C ARG A 284 5.68 -5.59 7.58
N GLU A 285 6.85 -6.03 8.03
CA GLU A 285 7.24 -5.99 9.45
C GLU A 285 7.42 -4.55 9.93
N GLY A 286 7.98 -3.68 9.08
CA GLY A 286 8.07 -2.25 9.36
C GLY A 286 6.70 -1.58 9.47
N MET A 287 5.76 -1.86 8.56
CA MET A 287 4.39 -1.39 8.65
C MET A 287 3.69 -1.84 9.95
N ALA A 288 3.81 -3.12 10.30
CA ALA A 288 3.26 -3.64 11.55
C ALA A 288 3.85 -2.91 12.78
N THR A 289 5.15 -2.64 12.75
CA THR A 289 5.86 -1.87 13.79
C THR A 289 5.31 -0.45 13.90
N LEU A 290 5.21 0.29 12.80
CA LEU A 290 4.66 1.66 12.82
C LEU A 290 3.22 1.70 13.31
N ALA A 291 2.38 0.75 12.86
CA ALA A 291 0.99 0.69 13.27
C ALA A 291 0.83 0.44 14.79
N ALA A 292 1.64 -0.45 15.36
CA ALA A 292 1.69 -0.68 16.79
C ALA A 292 2.18 0.55 17.57
N LEU A 293 3.20 1.25 17.07
CA LEU A 293 3.75 2.45 17.70
C LEU A 293 2.77 3.63 17.68
N ASN A 294 1.94 3.77 16.64
CA ASN A 294 0.85 4.75 16.63
C ASN A 294 -0.15 4.52 17.77
N VAL A 295 -0.59 3.26 17.95
CA VAL A 295 -1.52 2.90 19.03
C VAL A 295 -0.86 3.11 20.39
N LEU A 296 0.35 2.60 20.57
CA LEU A 296 1.10 2.70 21.82
C LEU A 296 1.35 4.16 22.21
N GLY A 297 1.80 4.99 21.26
CA GLY A 297 2.08 6.40 21.49
C GLY A 297 0.85 7.12 22.06
N LYS A 298 -0.33 6.81 21.55
CA LYS A 298 -1.59 7.37 22.07
C LYS A 298 -2.02 6.82 23.42
N ILE A 299 -1.76 5.54 23.69
CA ILE A 299 -2.00 4.94 25.01
C ILE A 299 -1.13 5.62 26.08
N LYS A 300 0.15 5.88 25.74
CA LYS A 300 1.16 6.46 26.64
C LYS A 300 1.14 7.99 26.68
N GLY A 301 0.44 8.65 25.77
CA GLY A 301 0.36 10.12 25.70
C GLY A 301 1.58 10.77 25.05
N TYR A 302 2.28 10.04 24.18
CA TYR A 302 3.41 10.56 23.43
C TYR A 302 2.98 11.57 22.35
N PRO A 303 3.85 12.54 22.01
CA PRO A 303 3.62 13.46 20.91
C PRO A 303 3.58 12.75 19.55
N VAL A 304 3.10 13.44 18.53
CA VAL A 304 3.11 12.97 17.14
C VAL A 304 4.42 13.38 16.49
N TRP A 305 5.02 12.48 15.72
CA TRP A 305 6.23 12.75 14.96
C TRP A 305 5.99 13.82 13.88
N SER A 306 6.89 14.78 13.75
CA SER A 306 6.69 15.93 12.85
C SER A 306 6.81 15.59 11.36
N ASP A 307 7.49 14.49 11.02
CA ASP A 307 7.74 14.10 9.63
C ASP A 307 7.38 12.63 9.38
N PRO A 308 6.13 12.33 9.00
CA PRO A 308 5.65 10.97 8.87
C PRO A 308 6.33 10.19 7.71
N ASN A 309 7.14 10.82 6.86
CA ASN A 309 7.87 10.12 5.81
C ASN A 309 9.30 9.71 6.22
N ARG A 310 9.83 10.26 7.32
CA ARG A 310 11.14 9.89 7.89
C ARG A 310 10.95 8.98 9.10
N ILE A 311 10.77 7.69 8.79
CA ILE A 311 10.36 6.66 9.75
C ILE A 311 11.50 5.73 10.20
N GLU A 312 12.70 5.91 9.64
CA GLU A 312 13.89 5.09 9.91
C GLU A 312 14.21 4.98 11.41
N PRO A 313 14.08 6.05 12.24
CA PRO A 313 14.30 5.95 13.67
C PRO A 313 13.38 4.95 14.38
N PHE A 314 12.14 4.76 13.90
CA PHE A 314 11.20 3.80 14.47
C PHE A 314 11.49 2.36 14.03
N LEU A 315 12.20 2.19 12.93
CA LEU A 315 12.50 0.88 12.34
C LEU A 315 13.90 0.36 12.67
N ASN A 316 14.74 1.12 13.36
CA ASN A 316 16.04 0.64 13.82
C ASN A 316 15.88 -0.49 14.84
N GLU A 317 16.27 -1.71 14.50
CA GLU A 317 16.17 -2.89 15.39
C GLU A 317 17.22 -2.89 16.51
N ASN A 318 18.28 -2.09 16.37
CA ASN A 318 19.38 -2.00 17.33
C ASN A 318 19.18 -0.85 18.34
N ALA A 319 18.05 -0.15 18.30
CA ALA A 319 17.74 0.96 19.18
C ALA A 319 16.26 0.95 19.59
N PRO A 320 15.91 1.43 20.79
CA PRO A 320 14.51 1.64 21.14
C PRO A 320 13.89 2.71 20.23
N PRO A 321 12.63 2.55 19.80
CA PRO A 321 11.97 3.56 18.99
C PRO A 321 11.79 4.87 19.77
N PRO A 322 11.72 6.02 19.09
CA PRO A 322 11.38 7.30 19.72
C PRO A 322 10.05 7.22 20.50
N ALA A 323 9.97 7.95 21.61
CA ALA A 323 8.73 8.12 22.38
C ALA A 323 7.77 9.10 21.67
N ALA A 324 7.31 8.70 20.47
CA ALA A 324 6.43 9.46 19.61
C ALA A 324 5.50 8.51 18.82
N SER A 325 4.35 9.02 18.39
CA SER A 325 3.48 8.32 17.42
C SER A 325 4.01 8.61 16.01
N PRO A 326 4.41 7.61 15.21
CA PRO A 326 5.04 7.83 13.90
C PRO A 326 4.20 8.65 12.90
N SER A 327 2.88 8.43 12.87
CA SER A 327 1.98 9.14 11.97
C SER A 327 0.55 9.09 12.49
N ILE A 328 -0.05 10.27 12.74
CA ILE A 328 -1.46 10.39 13.11
C ILE A 328 -2.13 11.38 12.15
N VAL A 329 -3.02 10.90 11.29
CA VAL A 329 -3.64 11.70 10.21
C VAL A 329 -4.54 12.81 10.72
N ASN A 330 -5.23 12.61 11.85
CA ASN A 330 -6.08 13.64 12.49
C ASN A 330 -5.40 14.37 13.66
N ALA A 331 -4.07 14.38 13.75
CA ALA A 331 -3.33 14.99 14.86
C ALA A 331 -3.72 16.45 15.11
N LYS A 332 -3.80 17.25 14.04
CA LYS A 332 -4.15 18.68 14.11
C LYS A 332 -5.57 18.89 14.60
N ALA A 333 -6.53 18.11 14.10
CA ALA A 333 -7.93 18.22 14.49
C ALA A 333 -8.15 17.83 15.96
N LEU A 334 -7.32 16.92 16.49
CA LEU A 334 -7.33 16.51 17.89
C LEU A 334 -6.43 17.36 18.79
N GLY A 335 -5.73 18.37 18.26
CA GLY A 335 -4.82 19.23 19.02
C GLY A 335 -3.65 18.48 19.67
N LEU A 336 -3.15 17.43 19.02
CA LEU A 336 -2.05 16.63 19.57
C LEU A 336 -0.70 17.37 19.44
N PRO A 337 0.17 17.31 20.47
CA PRO A 337 1.48 17.96 20.42
C PRO A 337 2.39 17.26 19.40
N GLU A 338 3.20 18.03 18.69
CA GLU A 338 4.20 17.52 17.74
C GLU A 338 5.60 17.45 18.37
N SER A 339 6.40 16.48 17.97
CA SER A 339 7.80 16.32 18.34
C SER A 339 8.69 16.44 17.11
N LYS A 340 9.79 17.19 17.23
CA LYS A 340 10.78 17.45 16.17
C LYS A 340 12.13 16.78 16.39
N LEU A 341 12.24 15.89 17.39
CA LEU A 341 13.51 15.34 17.94
C LEU A 341 14.72 15.44 17.00
#